data_AF-A0A0N4YRZ8-F1
#
_entry.id   AF-A0A0N4YRZ8-F1
#
_cell.length_a   1.000
_cell.length_b   1.000
_cell.length_c   1.000
_cell.angle_alpha   90.00
_cell.angle_beta   90.00
_cell.angle_gamma   90.00
#
_symmetry.space_group_name_H-M   'P 1'
#
loop_
_entity.id
_entity.type
_entity.pdbx_description
1 polymer ?
#
loop_
_entity_poly.entity_id
_entity_poly.type
_entity_poly.pdbx_seq_one_letter_code
_entity_poly.pdbx_strand_id
1 'polypeptide(L)' 'MLARINAELFELSPDGTKWLMVDSRMMYISVYRNEADRVRIAAVSQTGRTVLDTVLGKGALFANETVVALLHKIENS' A
#
# COMPACT_ATOMS: atom_id res chain seq x y z
N MET A 1 -5.72 -14.38 -4.39
CA MET A 1 -5.17 -13.35 -3.46
C MET A 1 -3.68 -13.62 -3.30
N LEU A 2 -2.81 -12.60 -3.40
CA LEU A 2 -1.35 -12.77 -3.33
C LEU A 2 -0.81 -12.48 -1.92
N ALA A 3 -1.27 -11.40 -1.30
CA ALA A 3 -0.90 -11.02 0.06
C ALA A 3 -2.00 -10.21 0.73
N ARG A 4 -2.01 -10.22 2.05
CA ARG A 4 -2.88 -9.40 2.89
C ARG A 4 -2.15 -9.05 4.18
N ILE A 5 -2.12 -7.77 4.51
CA ILE A 5 -1.37 -7.27 5.68
C ILE A 5 -2.08 -6.06 6.28
N ASN A 6 -1.92 -5.89 7.60
CA ASN A 6 -2.20 -4.63 8.27
C ASN A 6 -0.91 -3.81 8.33
N ALA A 7 -0.90 -2.61 7.76
CA ALA A 7 0.27 -1.74 7.77
C ALA A 7 -0.11 -0.26 7.87
N GLU A 8 0.83 0.56 8.35
CA GLU A 8 0.74 2.01 8.23
C GLU A 8 1.04 2.43 6.79
N LEU A 9 0.35 3.46 6.30
CA LEU A 9 0.50 3.97 4.94
C LEU A 9 1.11 5.36 4.98
N PHE A 10 2.20 5.54 4.23
CA PHE A 10 2.90 6.82 4.10
C PHE A 10 2.99 7.24 2.63
N GLU A 11 2.91 8.55 2.40
CA GLU A 11 3.20 9.20 1.13
C GLU A 11 4.45 10.06 1.25
N LEU A 12 5.23 10.14 0.18
CA LEU A 12 6.38 11.04 0.15
C LEU A 12 5.86 12.47 0.02
N SER A 13 6.41 13.41 0.80
CA SER A 13 6.07 14.82 0.66
C SER A 13 6.38 15.33 -0.75
N PRO A 14 5.66 16.35 -1.26
CA PRO A 14 5.88 16.86 -2.61
C PRO A 14 7.31 17.33 -2.91
N ASP A 15 8.04 17.75 -1.86
CA ASP A 15 9.44 18.15 -1.94
C ASP A 15 10.43 16.97 -1.87
N GLY A 16 9.94 15.74 -1.69
CA GLY A 16 10.75 14.53 -1.61
C GLY A 16 11.50 14.33 -0.29
N THR A 17 11.29 15.18 0.72
CA THR A 17 12.15 15.22 1.90
C THR A 17 11.70 14.36 3.07
N LYS A 18 10.41 14.02 3.16
CA LYS A 18 9.84 13.30 4.32
C LYS A 18 8.69 12.39 3.94
N TRP A 19 8.51 11.33 4.70
CA TRP A 19 7.34 10.45 4.61
C TRP A 19 6.25 10.98 5.56
N LEU A 20 5.06 11.23 5.00
CA LEU A 20 3.89 11.72 5.71
C LEU A 20 2.88 10.58 5.84
N MET A 21 2.39 10.35 7.05
CA MET A 21 1.37 9.34 7.30
C MET A 21 0.04 9.78 6.64
N VAL A 22 -0.53 8.93 5.79
CA VAL A 22 -1.73 9.25 5.01
C VAL A 22 -2.99 9.26 5.89
N ASP A 23 -3.06 8.34 6.85
CA ASP A 23 -4.10 8.27 7.90
C ASP A 23 -3.44 7.66 9.14
N SER A 24 -3.82 8.14 10.33
CA SER A 24 -3.27 7.64 11.60
C SER A 24 -3.73 6.23 11.99
N ARG A 25 -4.68 5.66 11.23
CA ARG A 25 -5.18 4.30 11.44
C ARG A 25 -4.41 3.30 10.58
N MET A 26 -4.24 2.09 11.13
CA MET A 26 -3.74 0.94 10.37
C MET A 26 -4.61 0.67 9.14
N MET A 27 -3.96 0.46 8.01
CA MET A 27 -4.60 0.07 6.76
C MET A 27 -4.68 -1.43 6.63
N TYR A 28 -5.81 -1.90 6.12
CA TYR A 28 -5.93 -3.23 5.57
C TYR A 28 -5.50 -3.21 4.10
N ILE A 29 -4.33 -3.76 3.83
CA ILE A 29 -3.75 -3.80 2.49
C ILE A 29 -3.99 -5.18 1.88
N SER A 30 -4.58 -5.22 0.70
CA SER A 30 -4.78 -6.43 -0.09
C SER A 30 -4.06 -6.31 -1.43
N VAL A 31 -3.26 -7.33 -1.76
CA VAL A 31 -2.56 -7.46 -3.04
C VAL A 31 -3.10 -8.69 -3.76
N TYR A 32 -3.56 -8.51 -5.00
CA TYR A 32 -4.18 -9.58 -5.78
C TYR A 32 -4.01 -9.38 -7.28
N ARG A 33 -4.18 -10.44 -8.08
CA ARG A 33 -4.29 -10.34 -9.54
C ARG A 33 -5.74 -10.01 -9.90
N ASN A 34 -5.95 -9.01 -10.73
CA ASN A 34 -7.27 -8.67 -11.26
C ASN A 34 -7.62 -9.51 -12.49
N GLU A 35 -8.80 -9.29 -13.07
CA GLU A 35 -9.30 -10.05 -14.24
C GLU A 35 -8.44 -9.89 -15.50
N ALA A 36 -7.67 -8.80 -15.60
CA ALA A 36 -6.72 -8.56 -16.68
C ALA A 36 -5.32 -9.11 -16.40
N ASP A 37 -5.18 -9.99 -15.40
CA ASP A 37 -3.92 -10.56 -14.91
C ASP A 37 -2.87 -9.53 -14.46
N ARG A 38 -3.33 -8.35 -14.01
CA ARG A 38 -2.46 -7.31 -13.45
C ARG A 38 -2.52 -7.33 -11.93
N VAL A 39 -1.39 -6.98 -11.29
CA VAL A 39 -1.33 -6.86 -9.83
C VAL A 39 -2.05 -5.57 -9.42
N ARG A 40 -3.02 -5.70 -8.52
CA ARG A 40 -3.75 -4.59 -7.90
C ARG A 40 -3.44 -4.55 -6.41
N ILE A 41 -3.24 -3.34 -5.90
CA ILE A 41 -3.02 -3.04 -4.49
C ILE A 41 -4.16 -2.14 -4.04
N ALA A 42 -4.89 -2.56 -3.01
CA ALA A 42 -5.93 -1.77 -2.37
C ALA A 42 -5.62 -1.62 -0.88
N ALA A 43 -5.68 -0.39 -0.37
CA ALA A 43 -5.57 -0.08 1.06
C ALA A 43 -6.89 0.53 1.54
N VAL A 44 -7.50 -0.12 2.54
CA VAL A 44 -8.76 0.32 3.14
C VAL A 44 -8.52 0.61 4.61
N SER A 45 -8.96 1.78 5.09
CA SER A 45 -8.84 2.14 6.50
C SER A 45 -9.85 1.35 7.36
N GLN A 46 -9.66 1.38 8.68
CA GLN A 46 -10.60 0.77 9.63
C GLN A 46 -12.02 1.35 9.55
N THR A 47 -12.21 2.53 8.95
CA THR A 47 -13.55 3.11 8.73
C THR A 47 -14.20 2.62 7.44
N GLY A 48 -13.57 1.69 6.72
CA GLY A 48 -14.03 1.19 5.42
C GLY A 48 -13.75 2.12 4.24
N ARG A 49 -13.03 3.23 4.46
CA ARG A 49 -12.65 4.16 3.39
C ARG A 49 -11.48 3.58 2.59
N THR A 50 -11.63 3.49 1.28
CA THR A 50 -10.50 3.21 0.38
C THR A 50 -9.57 4.43 0.34
N VAL A 51 -8.30 4.20 0.65
CA VAL A 51 -7.26 5.25 0.69
C VAL A 51 -6.31 5.10 -0.50
N LEU A 52 -6.03 3.86 -0.91
CA LEU A 52 -5.26 3.56 -2.10
C LEU A 52 -5.98 2.48 -2.90
N ASP A 53 -6.03 2.66 -4.22
CA ASP A 53 -6.48 1.63 -5.14
C ASP A 53 -5.76 1.80 -6.47
N THR A 54 -4.77 0.94 -6.72
CA THR A 54 -3.89 1.08 -7.88
C THR A 54 -3.59 -0.26 -8.54
N VAL A 55 -3.43 -0.23 -9.85
CA VAL A 55 -3.03 -1.37 -10.68
C VAL A 55 -1.59 -1.14 -11.14
N LEU A 56 -0.72 -2.09 -10.84
CA LEU A 56 0.68 -2.03 -11.26
C LEU A 56 0.77 -2.22 -12.79
N GLY A 57 1.45 -1.26 -13.43
CA GLY A 57 1.79 -1.34 -14.85
C GLY A 57 2.80 -2.45 -15.14
N LYS A 58 2.84 -2.91 -16.40
CA LYS A 58 3.85 -3.85 -16.87
C LYS A 58 5.22 -3.18 -16.79
N GLY A 59 6.13 -3.71 -15.97
CA GLY A 59 7.46 -3.12 -15.75
C GLY A 59 7.56 -2.16 -14.57
N ALA A 60 6.57 -2.12 -13.67
CA ALA A 60 6.69 -1.41 -12.40
C ALA A 60 7.85 -2.01 -11.57
N LEU A 61 9.04 -1.40 -11.68
CA LEU A 61 10.09 -1.51 -10.66
C LEU A 61 9.60 -0.74 -9.43
N PHE A 62 9.87 -1.26 -8.24
CA PHE A 62 9.72 -0.52 -6.99
C PHE A 62 10.71 0.66 -6.98
N ALA A 63 10.36 1.75 -7.64
CA ALA A 63 11.11 2.99 -7.70
C ALA A 63 10.20 4.14 -7.21
N ASN A 64 10.19 4.29 -5.89
CA ASN A 64 10.35 5.54 -5.15
C ASN A 64 9.39 6.74 -5.30
N GLU A 65 8.21 6.67 -5.93
CA GLU A 65 7.41 7.91 -6.04
C GLU A 65 5.95 7.88 -5.62
N THR A 66 5.37 6.77 -5.12
CA THR A 66 3.97 6.90 -4.63
C THR A 66 3.57 6.06 -3.43
N VAL A 67 4.10 4.87 -3.16
CA VAL A 67 3.69 4.14 -1.95
C VAL A 67 4.80 3.23 -1.45
N VAL A 68 5.39 3.57 -0.30
CA VAL A 68 6.15 2.61 0.50
C VAL A 68 5.19 2.10 1.57
N ALA A 69 4.65 0.90 1.36
CA ALA A 69 4.05 0.15 2.46
C ALA A 69 5.21 -0.40 3.31
N LEU A 70 5.44 0.18 4.48
CA LEU A 70 6.41 -0.38 5.42
C LEU A 70 5.78 -1.65 6.00
N LEU A 71 6.18 -2.81 5.48
CA LEU A 71 5.75 -4.11 5.99
C LEU A 71 6.43 -4.37 7.33
N HIS A 72 5.81 -3.98 8.44
CA HIS A 72 6.27 -4.44 9.75
C HIS A 72 5.86 -5.91 9.90
N LYS A 73 6.81 -6.83 9.68
CA LYS A 73 6.63 -8.24 10.05
C LYS A 73 6.67 -8.31 11.58
N ILE A 74 5.50 -8.27 12.23
CA ILE A 74 5.42 -8.64 13.65
C ILE A 74 5.54 -10.17 13.70
N GLU A 75 6.77 -10.67 13.83
CA GLU A 75 7.00 -12.01 14.34
C GLU A 75 6.61 -11.99 15.82
N ASN A 76 5.42 -12.50 16.14
CA ASN A 76 5.06 -12.84 17.52
C ASN A 76 4.95 -14.37 17.61
N SER A 77 5.88 -14.91 18.41
CA SER A 77 5.87 -16.22 19.07
C SER A 77 6.31 -17.44 18.24
#